data_AF-A0A954CSV1-F1
#
_entry.id   AF-A0A954CSV1-F1
#
_cell.length_a   1.000
_cell.length_b   1.000
_cell.length_c   1.000
_cell.angle_alpha   90.00
_cell.angle_beta   90.00
_cell.angle_gamma   90.00
#
_symmetry.space_group_name_H-M   'P 1'
#
loop_
_entity.id
_entity.type
_entity.pdbx_description
1 polymer ?
#
loop_
_entity_poly.entity_id
_entity_poly.type
_entity_poly.pdbx_seq_one_letter_code
_entity_poly.pdbx_strand_id
1 'polypeptide(L)'
;MLIPANIRLRGLIWPSATIALILCNVLMFVGQQFMSPGFQVRLMLRPDRIDPIAWLTSMFMHADWIHLIGNMIFLWTFGMYLETRLGWQRLLVLYLLSGVGAGL
;
A
#
# COMPACT_ATOMS: atom_id res chain seq x y z
N MET A 1 9.79 -8.74 17.75
CA MET A 1 8.40 -8.51 17.31
C MET A 1 7.61 -9.77 17.61
N LEU A 2 6.90 -9.80 18.73
CA LEU A 2 6.22 -11.00 19.22
C LEU A 2 4.89 -11.16 18.48
N ILE A 3 4.82 -12.15 17.58
CA ILE A 3 3.53 -12.69 17.15
C ILE A 3 2.97 -13.44 18.36
N PRO A 4 1.81 -13.06 18.94
CA PRO A 4 1.25 -13.78 20.06
C PRO A 4 0.91 -15.21 19.62
N ALA A 5 1.49 -16.22 20.27
CA ALA A 5 1.31 -17.63 19.94
C ALA A 5 -0.11 -18.18 20.16
N ASN A 6 -1.09 -17.32 20.49
CA ASN A 6 -2.45 -17.69 20.87
C ASN A 6 -3.55 -17.24 19.90
N ILE A 7 -3.19 -16.75 18.70
CA ILE A 7 -4.20 -16.44 17.67
C ILE A 7 -4.77 -17.76 17.14
N ARG A 8 -5.93 -18.17 17.66
CA ARG A 8 -6.77 -19.18 17.00
C ARG A 8 -7.15 -18.60 15.63
N LEU A 9 -6.59 -19.14 14.55
CA LEU A 9 -7.00 -18.87 13.15
C LEU A 9 -8.39 -19.48 12.84
N ARG A 10 -9.33 -19.42 13.79
CA ARG A 10 -10.71 -19.87 13.60
C ARG A 10 -11.47 -18.75 12.89
N GLY A 11 -11.72 -18.92 11.59
CA GLY A 11 -12.54 -18.01 10.79
C GLY A 11 -11.75 -16.87 10.15
N LEU A 12 -10.53 -17.13 9.66
CA LEU A 12 -9.72 -16.14 8.94
C LEU A 12 -10.51 -15.60 7.74
N ILE A 13 -11.04 -14.38 7.90
CA ILE A 13 -11.62 -13.63 6.79
C ILE A 13 -10.54 -13.52 5.73
N TRP A 14 -10.81 -13.98 4.52
CA TRP A 14 -9.85 -13.93 3.42
C TRP A 14 -9.37 -12.48 3.24
N PRO A 15 -8.05 -12.20 3.35
CA PRO A 15 -7.52 -10.83 3.40
C PRO A 15 -7.44 -10.22 2.01
N SER A 16 -8.60 -10.11 1.36
CA SER A 16 -8.77 -9.69 -0.02
C SER A 16 -8.24 -8.28 -0.29
N ALA A 17 -8.49 -7.32 0.60
CA ALA A 17 -8.02 -5.95 0.42
C ALA A 17 -6.50 -5.87 0.60
N THR A 18 -5.95 -6.57 1.59
CA THR A 18 -4.50 -6.63 1.81
C THR A 18 -3.79 -7.22 0.59
N ILE A 19 -4.31 -8.33 0.06
CA ILE A 19 -3.77 -8.96 -1.16
C ILE A 19 -3.90 -8.00 -2.36
N ALA A 20 -5.05 -7.35 -2.53
CA ALA A 20 -5.25 -6.39 -3.61
C ALA A 20 -4.25 -5.22 -3.53
N LEU A 21 -4.02 -4.67 -2.34
CA LEU A 21 -3.03 -3.61 -2.13
C LEU A 21 -1.62 -4.10 -2.46
N ILE A 22 -1.22 -5.28 -2.00
CA ILE A 22 0.08 -5.88 -2.34
C ILE A 22 0.22 -6.03 -3.86
N LEU A 23 -0.79 -6.57 -4.53
CA LEU A 23 -0.79 -6.73 -5.99
C LEU A 23 -0.67 -5.37 -6.70
N CYS A 24 -1.43 -4.36 -6.28
CA CYS A 24 -1.32 -3.01 -6.84
C CYS A 24 0.09 -2.44 -6.67
N ASN A 25 0.71 -2.58 -5.49
CA ASN A 25 2.06 -2.10 -5.25
C ASN A 25 3.10 -2.83 -6.12
N VAL A 26 3.01 -4.16 -6.24
CA VAL A 26 3.92 -4.95 -7.07
C VAL A 26 3.73 -4.64 -8.56
N LEU A 27 2.48 -4.59 -9.04
CA LEU A 27 2.19 -4.26 -10.44
C LEU A 27 2.65 -2.85 -10.78
N MET A 28 2.44 -1.87 -9.89
CA MET A 28 2.92 -0.51 -10.09
C MET A 28 4.45 -0.46 -10.11
N PHE A 29 5.11 -1.17 -9.19
CA PHE A 29 6.58 -1.24 -9.12
C PHE A 29 7.21 -1.88 -10.37
N VAL A 30 6.59 -2.93 -10.91
CA VAL A 30 7.03 -3.54 -12.17
C VAL A 30 6.74 -2.59 -13.33
N GLY A 31 5.55 -2.00 -13.38
CA GLY A 31 5.13 -1.06 -14.42
C GLY A 31 6.04 0.16 -14.52
N GLN A 32 6.44 0.75 -13.38
CA GLN A 32 7.32 1.93 -13.37
C GLN A 32 8.71 1.65 -14.00
N GLN A 33 9.20 0.40 -14.00
CA GLN A 33 10.50 0.07 -14.61
C GLN A 33 10.51 0.29 -16.13
N PHE A 34 9.33 0.22 -16.75
CA PHE A 34 9.16 0.41 -18.19
C PHE A 34 8.74 1.85 -18.55
N MET A 35 8.50 2.70 -17.55
CA MET A 35 8.08 4.08 -17.76
C MET A 35 9.28 5.00 -17.98
N SER A 36 9.12 6.00 -18.86
CA SER A 36 10.14 7.03 -19.02
C SER A 36 10.33 7.82 -17.72
N PRO A 37 11.53 8.34 -17.43
CA PRO A 37 11.77 9.13 -16.21
C PRO A 37 10.82 10.30 -16.06
N GLY A 38 10.50 11.00 -17.16
CA GLY A 38 9.55 12.11 -17.17
C GLY A 38 8.13 11.69 -16.84
N PHE A 39 7.72 10.46 -17.16
CA PHE A 39 6.42 9.93 -16.78
C PHE A 39 6.40 9.49 -15.31
N GLN A 40 7.47 8.86 -14.81
CA GLN A 40 7.58 8.50 -13.39
C GLN A 40 7.45 9.72 -12.47
N VAL A 41 8.12 10.83 -12.81
CA VAL A 41 8.04 12.10 -12.06
C VAL A 41 6.61 12.66 -12.03
N ARG A 42 5.78 12.40 -13.05
CA ARG A 42 4.38 12.86 -13.05
C ARG A 42 3.52 12.09 -12.04
N LEU A 43 3.85 10.83 -11.79
CA LEU A 43 3.14 9.94 -10.85
C LEU A 43 3.64 10.08 -9.41
N MET A 44 4.80 10.70 -9.20
CA MET A 44 5.35 11.00 -7.89
C MET A 44 4.71 12.24 -7.29
N LEU A 45 4.57 12.22 -5.96
CA LEU A 45 4.11 13.37 -5.20
C LEU A 45 5.10 14.52 -5.33
N ARG A 46 4.59 15.71 -5.59
CA ARG A 46 5.39 16.92 -5.77
C ARG A 46 4.84 18.03 -4.86
N PRO A 47 5.65 18.58 -3.93
CA PRO A 47 5.17 19.58 -2.98
C PRO A 47 4.81 20.92 -3.64
N ASP A 48 5.30 21.17 -4.87
CA ASP A 48 5.03 22.39 -5.62
C ASP A 48 3.65 22.43 -6.30
N ARG A 49 2.87 21.34 -6.25
CA ARG A 49 1.57 21.27 -6.93
C ARG A 49 0.56 20.36 -6.22
N ILE A 50 -0.70 20.74 -6.31
CA ILE A 50 -1.82 19.86 -5.94
C ILE A 50 -2.19 19.04 -7.18
N ASP A 51 -1.89 17.75 -7.15
CA ASP A 51 -2.19 16.81 -8.23
C ASP A 51 -2.85 15.57 -7.62
N PRO A 52 -4.20 15.49 -7.64
CA PRO A 52 -4.94 14.38 -7.04
C PRO A 52 -4.57 13.02 -7.63
N ILE A 53 -4.14 12.97 -8.89
CA ILE A 53 -3.68 11.73 -9.51
C ILE A 53 -2.35 11.33 -8.87
N ALA A 54 -1.41 12.28 -8.75
CA ALA A 54 -0.14 12.03 -8.09
C ALA A 54 -0.30 11.62 -6.62
N TRP A 55 -1.27 12.19 -5.89
CA TRP A 55 -1.57 11.83 -4.50
C TRP A 55 -1.97 10.37 -4.34
N LEU A 56 -2.72 9.83 -5.31
CA LEU A 56 -3.10 8.43 -5.32
C LEU A 56 -1.97 7.54 -5.84
N THR A 57 -1.35 7.89 -6.97
CA THR A 57 -0.34 7.04 -7.61
C THR A 57 0.94 6.98 -6.79
N SER A 58 1.31 8.05 -6.08
CA SER A 58 2.50 8.07 -5.23
C SER A 58 2.43 7.05 -4.09
N MET A 59 1.23 6.65 -3.66
CA MET A 59 1.02 5.63 -2.63
C MET A 59 1.56 4.24 -3.05
N PHE A 60 1.75 4.01 -4.36
CA PHE A 60 2.16 2.73 -4.93
C PHE A 60 3.54 2.78 -5.62
N MET A 61 4.12 3.98 -5.78
CA MET A 61 5.47 4.16 -6.33
C MET A 61 6.52 3.80 -5.27
N HIS A 62 7.60 3.12 -5.68
CA HIS A 62 8.71 2.81 -4.76
C HIS A 62 10.05 3.15 -5.40
N ALA A 63 11.00 3.62 -4.58
CA ALA A 63 12.34 3.99 -5.03
C ALA A 63 13.18 2.78 -5.45
N ASP A 64 13.06 1.66 -4.72
CA ASP A 64 13.87 0.47 -4.92
C ASP A 64 13.21 -0.79 -4.33
N TRP A 65 13.85 -1.93 -4.59
CA TRP A 65 13.41 -3.24 -4.16
C TRP A 65 13.32 -3.40 -2.64
N ILE A 66 14.22 -2.78 -1.88
CA ILE A 66 14.24 -2.90 -0.40
C ILE A 66 13.03 -2.16 0.17
N HIS A 67 12.75 -0.96 -0.32
CA HIS A 67 11.55 -0.21 0.06
C HIS A 67 10.26 -0.97 -0.27
N LEU A 68 10.17 -1.61 -1.45
CA LEU A 68 9.03 -2.45 -1.81
C LEU A 68 8.86 -3.62 -0.84
N ILE A 69 9.91 -4.42 -0.65
CA ILE A 69 9.85 -5.63 0.19
C ILE A 69 9.47 -5.26 1.62
N GLY A 70 10.05 -4.19 2.18
CA GLY A 70 9.70 -3.69 3.51
C GLY A 70 8.22 -3.33 3.63
N ASN A 71 7.66 -2.62 2.65
CA ASN A 71 6.23 -2.30 2.60
C ASN A 71 5.35 -3.54 2.47
N MET A 72 5.74 -4.53 1.68
CA MET A 72 4.93 -5.74 1.50
C MET A 72 4.91 -6.59 2.76
N ILE A 73 6.02 -6.67 3.50
CA ILE A 73 6.07 -7.31 4.83
C ILE A 73 5.16 -6.56 5.80
N PHE A 74 5.19 -5.22 5.80
CA PHE A 74 4.32 -4.40 6.63
C PHE A 74 2.83 -4.61 6.29
N LEU A 75 2.46 -4.51 5.01
CA LEU A 75 1.08 -4.75 4.56
C LEU A 75 0.61 -6.18 4.88
N TRP A 76 1.45 -7.18 4.67
CA TRP A 76 1.09 -8.56 5.00
C TRP A 76 0.84 -8.71 6.50
N THR A 77 1.75 -8.25 7.35
CA THR A 77 1.63 -8.44 8.80
C THR A 77 0.53 -7.58 9.43
N PHE A 78 0.54 -6.27 9.17
CA PHE A 78 -0.40 -5.33 9.77
C PHE A 78 -1.71 -5.23 8.98
N GLY A 79 -1.65 -5.25 7.65
CA GLY A 79 -2.85 -5.17 6.81
C GLY A 79 -3.77 -6.36 7.04
N MET A 80 -3.26 -7.60 7.06
CA MET A 80 -4.10 -8.76 7.38
C MET A 80 -4.70 -8.66 8.79
N TYR A 81 -3.91 -8.24 9.77
CA TYR A 81 -4.41 -8.05 11.13
C TYR A 81 -5.50 -6.98 11.19
N LEU A 82 -5.32 -5.85 10.52
CA LEU A 82 -6.31 -4.77 10.45
C LEU A 82 -7.57 -5.21 9.68
N GLU A 83 -7.43 -5.91 8.56
CA GLU A 83 -8.56 -6.40 7.76
C GLU A 83 -9.44 -7.35 8.57
N THR A 84 -8.84 -8.27 9.32
CA THR A 84 -9.60 -9.20 10.19
C THR A 84 -10.34 -8.50 11.32
N ARG A 85 -9.92 -7.30 11.74
CA ARG A 85 -10.55 -6.51 12.81
C ARG A 85 -11.55 -5.48 12.31
N LEU A 86 -11.25 -4.84 11.18
CA LEU A 86 -11.99 -3.69 10.66
C LEU A 86 -12.91 -4.05 9.49
N GLY A 87 -12.62 -5.14 8.79
CA GLY A 87 -13.18 -5.46 7.48
C GLY A 87 -12.46 -4.73 6.34
N TRP A 88 -12.60 -5.26 5.13
CA TRP A 88 -11.88 -4.80 3.95
C TRP A 88 -12.21 -3.35 3.56
N GLN A 89 -13.48 -2.91 3.67
CA GLN A 89 -13.88 -1.56 3.29
C GLN A 89 -13.19 -0.50 4.15
N ARG A 90 -13.18 -0.73 5.48
CA ARG A 90 -12.59 0.21 6.43
C ARG A 90 -11.08 0.26 6.29
N LEU A 91 -10.44 -0.89 5.98
CA LEU A 91 -9.02 -0.92 5.65
C LEU A 91 -8.71 -0.07 4.42
N LEU A 92 -9.48 -0.20 3.33
CA LEU A 92 -9.27 0.59 2.11
C LEU A 92 -9.45 2.09 2.35
N VAL A 93 -10.49 2.49 3.08
CA VAL A 93 -10.69 3.90 3.44
C VAL A 93 -9.53 4.42 4.30
N LEU A 94 -9.10 3.66 5.31
CA LEU A 94 -7.97 4.03 6.14
C LEU A 94 -6.68 4.16 5.32
N TYR A 95 -6.44 3.23 4.41
CA TYR A 95 -5.29 3.26 3.51
C TYR A 95 -5.30 4.53 2.65
N LEU A 96 -6.41 4.81 1.95
CA LEU A 96 -6.55 6.00 1.10
C LEU A 96 -6.42 7.32 1.87
N LEU A 97 -7.09 7.44 3.03
CA LEU A 97 -6.99 8.64 3.86
C LEU A 97 -5.58 8.85 4.41
N SER A 98 -4.89 7.77 4.79
CA SER A 98 -3.50 7.86 5.25
C SER A 98 -2.53 8.31 4.16
N GLY A 99 -2.71 7.83 2.91
CA GLY A 99 -1.87 8.24 1.78
C GLY A 99 -2.09 9.69 1.37
N VAL A 100 -3.35 10.14 1.31
CA VAL A 100 -3.66 11.56 1.06
C VAL A 100 -3.13 12.43 2.21
N GLY A 101 -3.35 12.02 3.47
CA GLY A 101 -2.88 12.77 4.64
C GLY A 101 -1.36 12.87 4.74
N ALA A 102 -0.63 11.87 4.28
CA ALA A 102 0.84 11.92 4.19
C ALA A 102 1.35 12.86 3.09
N GLY A 103 0.49 13.21 2.12
CA GLY A 103 0.82 14.12 1.02
C GLY A 103 0.37 15.58 1.22
N LEU A 104 -0.26 15.89 2.36
CA LEU A 104 -0.58 17.25 2.82
C LEU A 104 0.56 17.83 3.65
#